data_AF-A0A0M3JK97-F1
#
_entry.id   AF-A0A0M3JK97-F1
#
_cell.length_a   1.000
_cell.length_b   1.000
_cell.length_c   1.000
_cell.angle_alpha   90.00
_cell.angle_beta   90.00
_cell.angle_gamma   90.00
#
_symmetry.space_group_name_H-M   'P 1'
#
loop_
_entity.id
_entity.type
_entity.pdbx_description
1 polymer ?
#
loop_
_entity_poly.entity_id
_entity_poly.type
_entity_poly.pdbx_seq_one_letter_code
_entity_poly.pdbx_strand_id
1 'polypeptide(L)'
;MARDYYVRPQFLDYLNNYLKDLIDTTKQFKADIKSTVPDEDIVKEATEATRLELQLAIASVPRALLRNYEQQYNPYKVKQLKEAYPSIGWDAYFAALLEGVGLLCHSCFY
;
A
#
# COMPACT_ATOMS: atom_id res chain seq x y z
N MET A 1 3.94 -6.25 3.96
CA MET A 1 4.89 -7.39 4.00
C MET A 1 6.30 -6.92 3.67
N ALA A 2 7.36 -7.63 4.08
CA ALA A 2 8.72 -7.24 3.72
C ALA A 2 9.00 -7.55 2.24
N ARG A 3 9.73 -6.68 1.53
CA ARG A 3 10.13 -6.87 0.11
C ARG A 3 10.62 -8.29 -0.20
N ASP A 4 11.39 -8.87 0.71
CA ASP A 4 12.01 -10.19 0.51
C ASP A 4 10.99 -11.32 0.29
N TYR A 5 9.76 -11.21 0.82
CA TYR A 5 8.69 -12.18 0.58
C TYR A 5 8.23 -12.21 -0.88
N TYR A 6 8.34 -11.10 -1.60
CA TYR A 6 7.89 -10.98 -2.99
C TYR A 6 8.98 -11.30 -4.01
N VAL A 7 10.25 -11.11 -3.64
CA VAL A 7 11.37 -11.16 -4.59
C VAL A 7 12.12 -12.49 -4.53
N ARG A 8 12.16 -13.16 -3.37
CA ARG A 8 12.99 -14.36 -3.21
C ARG A 8 12.21 -15.65 -3.48
N PRO A 9 12.74 -16.60 -4.28
CA PRO A 9 12.03 -17.81 -4.68
C PRO A 9 11.54 -18.71 -3.53
N GLN A 10 12.24 -18.70 -2.39
CA GLN A 10 11.85 -19.52 -1.23
C GLN A 10 10.50 -19.15 -0.61
N PHE A 11 9.90 -18.02 -1.01
CA PHE A 11 8.60 -17.56 -0.50
C PHE A 11 7.47 -17.72 -1.51
N LEU A 12 7.68 -18.44 -2.62
CA LEU A 12 6.63 -18.64 -3.63
C LEU A 12 5.37 -19.29 -3.05
N ASP A 13 5.51 -20.30 -2.20
CA ASP A 13 4.36 -20.95 -1.54
C ASP A 13 3.59 -19.97 -0.65
N TYR A 14 4.31 -19.07 0.04
CA TYR A 14 3.71 -18.03 0.85
C TYR A 14 2.91 -17.03 0.00
N LEU A 15 3.44 -16.59 -1.14
CA LEU A 15 2.74 -15.68 -2.05
C LEU A 15 1.50 -16.33 -2.68
N ASN A 16 1.59 -17.61 -3.04
CA ASN A 16 0.46 -18.36 -3.57
C ASN A 16 -0.66 -18.50 -2.53
N ASN A 17 -0.31 -18.80 -1.28
CA ASN A 17 -1.28 -18.85 -0.18
C ASN A 17 -1.89 -17.47 0.08
N TYR A 18 -1.09 -16.40 0.06
CA TYR A 18 -1.59 -15.04 0.23
C TYR A 18 -2.63 -14.66 -0.85
N LEU A 19 -2.34 -14.94 -2.13
CA LEU A 19 -3.30 -14.70 -3.21
C LEU A 19 -4.59 -15.50 -3.02
N LYS A 20 -4.46 -16.77 -2.61
CA LYS A 20 -5.62 -17.62 -2.31
C LYS A 20 -6.47 -17.03 -1.17
N ASP A 21 -5.84 -16.65 -0.06
CA ASP A 21 -6.52 -16.07 1.10
C ASP A 21 -7.24 -14.77 0.74
N LEU A 22 -6.63 -13.94 -0.13
CA LEU A 22 -7.23 -12.71 -0.64
C LEU A 22 -8.50 -13.00 -1.47
N ILE A 23 -8.42 -13.99 -2.37
CA ILE A 23 -9.57 -14.44 -3.18
C ILE A 23 -10.68 -14.98 -2.28
N ASP A 24 -10.35 -15.87 -1.35
CA ASP A 24 -11.31 -16.52 -0.46
C ASP A 24 -11.99 -15.49 0.46
N THR A 25 -11.24 -14.54 1.02
CA THR A 25 -11.77 -13.45 1.84
C THR A 25 -12.71 -12.55 1.04
N THR A 26 -12.35 -12.22 -0.21
CA THR A 26 -13.18 -11.36 -1.06
C THR A 26 -14.47 -12.07 -1.48
N LYS A 27 -14.41 -13.39 -1.73
CA LYS A 27 -15.59 -14.22 -1.99
C LYS A 27 -16.52 -14.31 -0.78
N GLN A 28 -15.96 -14.43 0.42
CA GLN A 28 -16.75 -14.39 1.65
C GLN A 28 -17.44 -13.04 1.80
N PHE A 29 -16.71 -11.93 1.61
CA PHE A 29 -17.29 -10.59 1.65
C PHE A 29 -18.42 -10.40 0.62
N LYS A 30 -18.22 -10.89 -0.61
CA LYS A 30 -19.27 -10.92 -1.65
C LYS A 30 -20.53 -11.63 -1.16
N ALA A 31 -20.38 -12.79 -0.52
CA ALA A 31 -21.50 -13.57 0.01
C ALA A 31 -22.24 -12.80 1.12
N ASP A 32 -21.49 -12.15 2.02
CA ASP A 32 -22.05 -11.38 3.14
C ASP A 32 -22.90 -10.19 2.68
N ILE A 33 -22.44 -9.49 1.63
CA ILE A 33 -23.18 -8.35 1.04
C ILE A 33 -24.18 -8.77 -0.06
N LYS A 34 -24.29 -10.08 -0.34
CA LYS A 34 -25.15 -10.65 -1.41
C LYS A 34 -24.90 -10.02 -2.79
N SER A 35 -23.63 -9.76 -3.12
CA SER A 35 -23.25 -9.17 -4.40
C SER A 35 -23.33 -10.18 -5.55
N THR A 36 -23.69 -9.69 -6.75
CA THR A 36 -23.82 -10.49 -7.98
C THR A 36 -22.54 -10.53 -8.81
N VAL A 37 -21.44 -9.93 -8.34
CA VAL A 37 -20.17 -9.89 -9.07
C VAL A 37 -19.69 -11.32 -9.37
N PRO A 38 -19.30 -11.65 -10.61
CA PRO A 38 -18.73 -12.95 -10.95
C PRO A 38 -17.48 -13.30 -10.14
N ASP A 39 -17.31 -14.57 -9.79
CA ASP A 39 -16.10 -15.04 -9.09
C ASP A 39 -14.83 -14.85 -9.93
N GLU A 40 -14.94 -14.91 -11.26
CA GLU A 40 -13.84 -14.68 -12.20
C GLU A 40 -13.28 -13.25 -12.08
N ASP A 41 -14.14 -12.25 -11.89
CA ASP A 41 -13.72 -10.87 -11.69
C ASP A 41 -12.96 -10.71 -10.37
N ILE A 42 -13.41 -11.38 -9.31
CA ILE A 42 -12.69 -11.39 -8.03
C ILE A 42 -11.28 -11.98 -8.19
N VAL A 43 -11.16 -13.12 -8.88
CA VAL A 43 -9.86 -13.76 -9.11
C VAL A 43 -8.94 -12.84 -9.94
N LYS A 44 -9.48 -12.22 -10.99
CA LYS A 44 -8.74 -11.28 -11.82
C LYS A 44 -8.24 -10.08 -11.02
N GLU A 45 -9.12 -9.38 -10.31
CA GLU A 45 -8.76 -8.18 -9.55
C GLU A 45 -7.80 -8.48 -8.39
N ALA A 46 -7.98 -9.61 -7.70
CA ALA A 46 -7.05 -10.06 -6.66
C ALA A 46 -5.64 -10.37 -7.22
N THR A 47 -5.60 -10.94 -8.43
CA THR A 47 -4.34 -11.20 -9.14
C THR A 47 -3.64 -9.90 -9.54
N GLU A 48 -4.39 -8.94 -10.10
CA GLU A 48 -3.85 -7.64 -10.48
C GLU A 48 -3.39 -6.81 -9.27
N ALA A 49 -4.14 -6.85 -8.16
CA ALA A 49 -3.72 -6.22 -6.90
C ALA A 49 -2.39 -6.81 -6.39
N THR A 50 -2.28 -8.15 -6.38
CA THR A 50 -1.05 -8.83 -5.96
C THR A 50 0.12 -8.53 -6.91
N ARG A 51 -0.15 -8.40 -8.21
CA ARG A 51 0.84 -7.98 -9.21
C ARG A 51 1.34 -6.55 -8.96
N LEU A 52 0.45 -5.63 -8.61
CA LEU A 52 0.82 -4.27 -8.21
C LEU A 52 1.72 -4.29 -6.96
N GLU A 53 1.36 -5.08 -5.94
CA GLU A 53 2.18 -5.24 -4.74
C GLU A 53 3.59 -5.76 -5.08
N LEU A 54 3.69 -6.75 -5.97
CA LEU A 54 4.98 -7.27 -6.44
C LEU A 54 5.81 -6.16 -7.10
N GLN A 55 5.22 -5.32 -7.95
CA GLN A 55 5.91 -4.19 -8.57
C GLN A 55 6.42 -3.18 -7.52
N LEU A 56 5.59 -2.84 -6.53
CA LEU A 56 5.98 -1.97 -5.42
C LEU A 56 7.13 -2.57 -4.59
N ALA A 57 7.08 -3.88 -4.32
CA ALA A 57 8.11 -4.57 -3.59
C ALA A 57 9.45 -4.57 -4.36
N ILE A 58 9.42 -4.81 -5.68
CA ILE A 58 10.63 -4.77 -6.53
C ILE A 58 11.25 -3.37 -6.52
N ALA A 59 10.42 -2.32 -6.60
CA ALA A 59 10.87 -0.92 -6.54
C ALA A 59 11.35 -0.48 -5.15
N SER A 60 11.04 -1.25 -4.10
CA SER A 60 11.43 -0.92 -2.72
C SER A 60 12.91 -1.21 -2.45
N VAL A 61 13.48 -0.46 -1.49
CA VAL A 61 14.88 -0.60 -1.08
C VAL A 61 15.09 -1.88 -0.24
N PRO A 62 16.11 -2.71 -0.53
CA PRO A 62 16.45 -3.88 0.28
C PRO A 62 16.78 -3.55 1.74
N ARG A 63 16.42 -4.45 2.67
CA ARG A 63 16.60 -4.25 4.12
C ARG A 63 18.05 -3.93 4.54
N ALA A 64 19.03 -4.48 3.83
CA ALA A 64 20.45 -4.22 4.12
C ALA A 64 20.82 -2.75 3.93
N LEU A 65 20.23 -2.08 2.93
CA LEU A 65 20.49 -0.67 2.63
C LEU A 65 19.66 0.28 3.53
N LEU A 66 18.53 -0.20 4.06
CA LEU A 66 17.67 0.57 4.97
C LEU A 66 18.30 0.85 6.35
N ARG A 67 19.50 0.35 6.64
CA ARG A 67 20.21 0.64 7.89
C ARG A 67 21.18 1.82 7.77
N ASN A 68 21.38 2.33 6.56
CA ASN A 68 22.21 3.51 6.34
C ASN A 68 21.35 4.77 6.50
N TYR A 69 21.32 5.31 7.72
CA TYR A 69 20.50 6.49 8.05
C TYR A 69 20.92 7.74 7.28
N GLU A 70 22.21 7.91 6.96
CA GLU A 70 22.70 9.03 6.17
C GLU A 70 22.09 9.02 4.76
N GLN A 71 21.97 7.84 4.15
CA GLN A 71 21.35 7.69 2.83
C GLN A 71 19.81 7.76 2.88
N GLN A 72 19.20 7.61 4.05
CA GLN A 72 17.75 7.73 4.23
C GLN A 72 17.29 9.17 4.47
N TYR A 73 18.15 10.00 5.06
CA TYR A 73 17.83 11.38 5.35
C TYR A 73 17.87 12.24 4.09
N ASN A 74 16.73 12.27 3.38
CA ASN A 74 16.54 13.03 2.14
C ASN A 74 15.48 14.12 2.35
N PRO A 75 15.83 15.27 2.96
CA PRO A 75 14.88 16.33 3.21
C PRO A 75 14.47 17.03 1.91
N TYR A 76 13.16 17.10 1.66
CA TYR A 76 12.58 17.87 0.56
C TYR A 76 11.72 19.01 1.12
N LYS A 77 11.80 20.20 0.52
CA LYS A 77 10.72 21.18 0.64
C LYS A 77 9.51 20.67 -0.13
N VAL A 78 8.29 21.01 0.31
CA VAL A 78 7.05 20.58 -0.35
C VAL A 78 7.05 20.90 -1.86
N LYS A 79 7.56 22.08 -2.25
CA LYS A 79 7.70 22.45 -3.66
C LYS A 79 8.60 21.47 -4.44
N GLN A 80 9.77 21.13 -3.89
CA GLN A 80 10.72 20.22 -4.51
C GLN A 80 10.16 18.80 -4.62
N LEU A 81 9.40 18.35 -3.60
CA LEU A 81 8.76 17.04 -3.61
C LEU A 81 7.72 16.92 -4.74
N LYS A 82 6.89 17.96 -4.92
CA LYS A 82 5.90 18.02 -6.00
C LYS A 82 6.53 18.01 -7.38
N GLU A 83 7.65 18.71 -7.54
CA GLU A 83 8.42 18.73 -8.79
C GLU A 83 9.08 17.36 -9.08
N ALA A 84 9.61 16.70 -8.05
CA ALA A 84 10.28 15.41 -8.20
C ALA A 84 9.30 14.25 -8.49
N TYR A 85 8.11 14.28 -7.91
CA TYR A 85 7.09 13.24 -8.06
C TYR A 85 5.72 13.83 -8.41
N PRO A 86 5.54 14.38 -9.62
CA PRO A 86 4.34 15.14 -9.99
C PRO A 86 3.09 14.28 -10.19
N SER A 87 3.24 12.95 -10.34
CA SER A 87 2.14 12.02 -10.47
C SER A 87 1.37 11.80 -9.16
N ILE A 88 1.95 12.19 -8.03
CA ILE A 88 1.32 12.08 -6.72
C ILE A 88 0.57 13.39 -6.43
N GLY A 89 -0.71 13.28 -6.08
CA GLY A 89 -1.54 14.39 -5.63
C GLY A 89 -1.17 14.89 -4.24
N TRP A 90 0.04 15.42 -4.06
CA TRP A 90 0.61 15.77 -2.74
C TRP A 90 -0.25 16.73 -1.91
N ASP A 91 -0.92 17.68 -2.55
CA ASP A 91 -1.79 18.62 -1.83
C ASP A 91 -3.00 17.92 -1.20
N ALA A 92 -3.72 17.12 -1.98
CA ALA A 92 -4.84 16.34 -1.50
C ALA A 92 -4.38 15.32 -0.44
N TYR A 93 -3.21 14.70 -0.64
CA TYR A 93 -2.63 13.77 0.32
C TYR A 93 -2.32 14.43 1.67
N PHE A 94 -1.61 15.56 1.68
CA PHE A 94 -1.29 16.26 2.92
C PHE A 94 -2.52 16.88 3.58
N ALA A 95 -3.49 17.38 2.80
CA ALA A 95 -4.76 17.84 3.33
C ALA A 95 -5.47 16.71 4.10
N ALA A 96 -5.72 15.57 3.46
CA ALA A 96 -6.38 14.43 4.10
C ALA A 96 -5.60 13.88 5.30
N LEU A 97 -4.27 13.87 5.24
CA LEU A 97 -3.43 13.38 6.34
C LEU A 97 -3.46 14.30 7.57
N LEU A 98 -3.53 15.62 7.36
CA LEU A 98 -3.44 16.61 8.44
C LEU A 98 -4.82 17.08 8.94
N GLU A 99 -5.89 16.90 8.16
CA GLU A 99 -7.27 17.22 8.54
C GLU A 99 -7.68 16.54 9.86
N GLY A 100 -7.26 15.28 10.08
CA GLY A 100 -7.54 14.55 11.32
C GLY A 100 -6.87 15.13 12.58
N VAL A 101 -5.83 15.95 12.43
CA VAL A 101 -5.08 16.54 13.56
C VAL A 101 -5.79 17.79 14.11
N GLY A 102 -6.67 18.42 13.33
CA GLY A 102 -7.44 19.61 13.75
C GLY A 102 -8.64 19.33 14.66
N LEU A 103 -9.15 18.10 14.69
CA LEU A 103 -10.37 17.74 15.42
C LEU A 103 -10.17 17.50 16.93
N LEU A 104 -8.93 17.42 17.41
CA LEU A 104 -8.61 17.24 18.84
C LEU A 104 -8.42 18.57 19.61
N CYS A 105 -8.57 19.73 18.96
CA CYS A 105 -8.30 21.05 19.57
C CYS A 105 -9.50 22.01 19.55
N HIS A 106 -10.74 21.50 19.52
CA HIS A 106 -11.95 22.34 19.57
C HIS A 106 -12.82 22.16 20.83
N SER A 107 -12.43 21.32 21.78
CA SER A 107 -13.16 21.12 23.04
C SER A 107 -12.28 21.18 24.30
N CYS A 108 -11.05 21.71 24.21
CA CYS A 108 -10.15 21.87 25.37
C CYS A 108 -10.09 23.29 25.95
N PHE A 109 -10.88 24.24 25.47
CA PHE A 109 -10.98 25.57 26.09
C PHE A 109 -12.43 26.07 26.04
N TYR A 110 -13.22 25.66 27.02
CA TYR A 110 -14.15 26.51 27.78
C TYR A 110 -14.57 25.78 29.06
#